data_AF-A0A8R1I4G0-F1
#
_entry.id   AF-A0A8R1I4G0-F1
#
_cell.length_a   1.000
_cell.length_b   1.000
_cell.length_c   1.000
_cell.angle_alpha   90.00
_cell.angle_beta   90.00
_cell.angle_gamma   90.00
#
_symmetry.space_group_name_H-M   'P 1'
#
loop_
_entity.id
_entity.type
_entity.pdbx_description
1 polymer ?
#
loop_
_entity_poly.entity_id
_entity_poly.type
_entity_poly.pdbx_seq_one_letter_code
_entity_poly.pdbx_strand_id
1 'polypeptide(L)'
;MPSFSLFLLLTLPCFIQTSGYLEVRIKSAFKLNVTVEVAEGIYFPINKKTFTLPLTPNSVGRLTNIRVKFHRPGLVLVKSGPLEKFGLVDTVIRSERWNTQTMIVNPTKSHLPFTGFKLEIKCDRNWHGIGCDKFCNDNLAKMMKLRCNDQGKLGCPIGFRGWTCEKPLLNSQPECQCQNNGTCVTSTWIKNTAETTICECPYKFEGAKCEKKAYDYTVPLIFDMYGASHKWVLVNEFYNNSLVDNELF
;
A
#
# COMPACT_ATOMS: atom_id res chain seq x y z
N MET A 1 11.58 -3.90 -59.45
CA MET A 1 10.78 -2.71 -59.07
C MET A 1 9.37 -3.17 -58.75
N PRO A 2 8.65 -2.52 -57.83
CA PRO A 2 8.74 -2.49 -56.36
C PRO A 2 7.72 -3.53 -55.78
N SER A 3 7.41 -3.70 -54.49
CA SER A 3 7.51 -2.88 -53.29
C SER A 3 7.46 -3.79 -52.06
N PHE A 4 8.38 -3.56 -51.13
CA PHE A 4 8.30 -3.91 -49.72
C PHE A 4 6.92 -3.54 -49.14
N SER A 5 6.33 -4.40 -48.30
CA SER A 5 5.62 -3.89 -47.13
C SER A 5 5.70 -4.87 -45.97
N LEU A 6 6.70 -4.57 -45.15
CA LEU A 6 7.01 -5.13 -43.85
C LEU A 6 5.86 -4.80 -42.88
N PHE A 7 4.83 -5.64 -42.79
CA PHE A 7 3.83 -5.56 -41.72
C PHE A 7 4.38 -6.23 -40.44
N LEU A 8 5.48 -5.69 -39.92
CA LEU A 8 5.90 -5.94 -38.54
C LEU A 8 5.03 -5.04 -37.66
N LEU A 9 3.76 -5.42 -37.49
CA LEU A 9 2.89 -4.77 -36.52
C LEU A 9 3.49 -5.06 -35.15
N LEU A 10 4.12 -4.03 -34.56
CA LEU A 10 4.62 -4.03 -33.20
C LEU A 10 3.50 -4.49 -32.25
N THR A 11 3.50 -5.78 -31.91
CA THR A 11 2.99 -6.25 -30.62
C THR A 11 3.99 -5.79 -29.58
N LEU A 12 4.02 -4.47 -29.33
CA LEU A 12 4.59 -3.94 -28.10
C LEU A 12 3.85 -4.67 -26.99
N PRO A 13 4.51 -5.53 -26.19
CA PRO A 13 3.87 -6.04 -25.00
C PRO A 13 3.46 -4.79 -24.23
N CYS A 14 2.15 -4.68 -23.96
CA CYS A 14 1.62 -3.71 -23.04
C CYS A 14 2.34 -3.99 -21.71
N PHE A 15 3.49 -3.36 -21.51
CA PHE A 15 4.21 -3.43 -20.25
C PHE A 15 3.20 -2.96 -19.23
N ILE A 16 2.77 -3.87 -18.37
CA ILE A 16 1.88 -3.58 -17.25
C ILE A 16 2.64 -2.54 -16.42
N GLN A 17 2.35 -1.27 -16.67
CA GLN A 17 3.03 -0.16 -16.04
C GLN A 17 2.33 0.03 -14.70
N THR A 18 2.85 -0.61 -13.66
CA THR A 18 2.41 -0.34 -12.29
C THR A 18 2.76 1.10 -11.95
N SER A 19 1.77 1.92 -11.61
CA SER A 19 1.96 3.35 -11.30
C SER A 19 1.42 3.65 -9.91
N GLY A 20 2.30 3.50 -8.92
CA GLY A 20 2.04 3.90 -7.55
C GLY A 20 3.33 3.97 -6.74
N TYR A 21 3.19 4.40 -5.50
CA TYR A 21 4.31 4.74 -4.64
C TYR A 21 4.02 4.41 -3.18
N LEU A 22 5.12 4.23 -2.46
CA LEU A 22 5.19 4.11 -1.02
C LEU A 22 5.67 5.44 -0.43
N GLU A 23 5.01 5.88 0.63
CA GLU A 23 5.51 6.90 1.56
C GLU A 23 5.89 6.25 2.89
N VAL A 24 7.00 6.69 3.45
CA VAL A 24 7.47 6.27 4.78
C VAL A 24 7.59 7.51 5.64
N ARG A 25 6.90 7.52 6.78
CA ARG A 25 6.95 8.59 7.78
C ARG A 25 7.43 8.03 9.08
N ILE A 26 8.46 8.66 9.65
CA ILE A 26 9.15 8.19 10.85
C ILE A 26 9.36 9.37 11.78
N LYS A 27 9.09 9.16 13.06
CA LYS A 27 9.34 10.12 14.13
C LYS A 27 10.16 9.45 15.24
N SER A 28 11.07 10.21 15.83
CA SER A 28 11.97 9.75 16.88
C SER A 28 12.04 10.77 18.00
N ALA A 29 12.17 10.30 19.24
CA ALA A 29 12.48 11.14 20.40
C ALA A 29 13.95 11.62 20.42
N PHE A 30 14.80 11.00 19.60
CA PHE A 30 16.23 11.23 19.57
C PHE A 30 16.72 11.67 18.19
N LYS A 31 17.85 12.38 18.16
CA LYS A 31 18.58 12.67 16.93
C LYS A 31 19.22 11.39 16.43
N LEU A 32 18.82 10.93 15.25
CA LEU A 32 19.25 9.64 14.70
C LEU A 32 19.47 9.73 13.21
N ASN A 33 20.45 8.99 12.70
CA ASN A 33 20.49 8.66 11.29
C ASN A 33 19.75 7.35 11.09
N VAL A 34 18.75 7.34 10.22
CA VAL A 34 17.95 6.15 9.95
C VAL A 34 18.21 5.71 8.52
N THR A 35 18.38 4.41 8.33
CA THR A 35 18.44 3.80 7.01
C THR A 35 17.12 3.12 6.73
N VAL A 36 16.46 3.48 5.65
CA VAL A 36 15.23 2.85 5.17
C VAL A 36 15.56 2.04 3.93
N GLU A 37 15.32 0.74 3.98
CA GLU A 37 15.49 -0.17 2.86
C GLU A 37 14.12 -0.64 2.38
N VAL A 38 13.90 -0.55 1.07
CA VAL A 38 12.68 -1.02 0.41
C VAL A 38 13.07 -2.04 -0.65
N ALA A 39 12.46 -3.22 -0.62
CA ALA A 39 12.73 -4.28 -1.58
C ALA A 39 11.45 -5.00 -2.02
N GLU A 40 11.51 -5.60 -3.21
CA GLU A 40 10.49 -6.48 -3.73
C GLU A 40 10.81 -7.92 -3.32
N GLY A 41 9.85 -8.67 -2.79
CA GLY A 41 10.08 -10.01 -2.26
C GLY A 41 10.59 -10.00 -0.82
N ILE A 42 10.12 -10.96 -0.01
CA ILE A 42 10.45 -11.06 1.42
C ILE A 42 11.61 -12.03 1.65
N TYR A 43 11.49 -13.25 1.11
CA TYR A 43 12.49 -14.30 1.31
C TYR A 43 13.75 -14.09 0.49
N PHE A 44 13.60 -13.55 -0.73
CA PHE A 44 14.70 -13.23 -1.63
C PHE A 44 14.52 -11.79 -2.12
N PRO A 45 14.92 -10.79 -1.31
CA PRO A 45 14.75 -9.38 -1.66
C PRO A 45 15.50 -9.03 -2.95
N ILE A 46 14.77 -8.49 -3.92
CA ILE A 46 15.30 -7.98 -5.19
C ILE A 46 14.98 -6.48 -5.34
N ASN A 47 15.65 -5.81 -6.27
CA ASN A 47 15.43 -4.38 -6.56
C ASN A 47 15.54 -3.48 -5.32
N LYS A 48 16.46 -3.82 -4.41
CA LYS A 48 16.66 -3.13 -3.14
C LYS A 48 17.03 -1.66 -3.36
N LYS A 49 16.31 -0.77 -2.67
CA LYS A 49 16.58 0.66 -2.60
C LYS A 49 16.87 1.03 -1.16
N THR A 50 17.94 1.77 -0.93
CA THR A 50 18.35 2.21 0.40
C THR A 50 18.34 3.73 0.44
N PHE A 51 17.74 4.28 1.49
CA PHE A 51 17.61 5.72 1.73
C PHE A 51 18.17 6.04 3.11
N THR A 52 18.89 7.15 3.23
CA THR A 52 19.30 7.69 4.53
C THR A 52 18.41 8.86 4.88
N LEU A 53 17.85 8.82 6.09
CA LEU A 53 16.93 9.82 6.62
C LEU A 53 17.44 10.27 8.00
N PRO A 54 18.11 11.43 8.09
CA PRO A 54 18.43 12.02 9.38
C PRO A 54 17.12 12.50 10.05
N LEU A 55 16.90 12.06 11.29
CA LEU A 55 15.79 12.45 12.13
C LEU A 55 16.26 13.45 13.17
N THR A 56 15.47 14.52 13.33
CA THR A 56 15.57 15.41 14.47
C THR A 56 14.50 15.07 15.51
N PRO A 57 14.77 15.23 16.82
CA PRO A 57 13.81 14.95 17.87
C PRO A 57 12.47 15.63 17.61
N ASN A 58 11.38 14.89 17.81
CA ASN A 58 10.00 15.37 17.71
C ASN A 58 9.58 15.92 16.33
N SER A 59 10.41 15.74 15.30
CA SER A 59 10.09 16.08 13.92
C SER A 59 9.74 14.83 13.10
N VAL A 60 8.87 14.98 12.12
CA VAL A 60 8.50 13.89 11.21
C VAL A 60 9.47 13.88 10.02
N GLY A 61 10.31 12.85 9.95
CA GLY A 61 11.06 12.52 8.75
C GLY A 61 10.15 11.86 7.72
N ARG A 62 10.33 12.21 6.45
CA ARG A 62 9.47 11.75 5.34
C ARG A 62 10.32 11.28 4.17
N LEU A 63 10.00 10.09 3.67
CA LEU A 63 10.41 9.62 2.35
C LEU A 63 9.16 9.45 1.52
N THR A 64 9.09 10.15 0.39
CA THR A 64 7.90 10.16 -0.48
C THR A 64 8.25 9.66 -1.87
N ASN A 65 7.23 9.27 -2.63
CA ASN A 65 7.37 8.86 -4.04
C ASN A 65 8.32 7.67 -4.25
N ILE A 66 8.43 6.76 -3.28
CA ILE A 66 9.23 5.55 -3.45
C ILE A 66 8.45 4.61 -4.38
N ARG A 67 8.86 4.55 -5.65
CA ARG A 67 8.24 3.63 -6.62
C ARG A 67 8.45 2.18 -6.22
N VAL A 68 7.36 1.42 -6.20
CA VAL A 68 7.35 -0.01 -5.85
C VAL A 68 6.40 -0.78 -6.78
N LYS A 69 6.61 -2.09 -6.91
CA LYS A 69 5.70 -2.99 -7.63
C LYS A 69 4.81 -3.74 -6.64
N PHE A 70 3.50 -3.59 -6.77
CA PHE A 70 2.51 -4.13 -5.83
C PHE A 70 2.05 -5.57 -6.14
N HIS A 71 2.57 -6.19 -7.21
CA HIS A 71 2.19 -7.56 -7.59
C HIS A 71 2.89 -8.64 -6.75
N ARG A 72 3.84 -8.26 -5.90
CA ARG A 72 4.56 -9.18 -5.02
C ARG A 72 4.61 -8.55 -3.63
N PRO A 73 4.57 -9.37 -2.57
CA PRO A 73 4.79 -8.86 -1.23
C PRO A 73 6.19 -8.25 -1.18
N GLY A 74 6.31 -7.06 -0.62
CA GLY A 74 7.61 -6.43 -0.42
C GLY A 74 7.99 -6.31 1.04
N LEU A 75 9.14 -5.68 1.23
CA LEU A 75 9.80 -5.51 2.52
C LEU A 75 10.17 -4.04 2.69
N VAL A 76 9.86 -3.47 3.85
CA VAL A 76 10.39 -2.20 4.33
C VAL A 76 11.14 -2.47 5.62
N LEU A 77 12.44 -2.23 5.62
CA LEU A 77 13.30 -2.28 6.80
C LEU A 77 13.71 -0.87 7.19
N VAL A 78 13.44 -0.49 8.43
CA VAL A 78 13.93 0.76 8.99
C VAL A 78 14.95 0.41 10.05
N LYS A 79 16.19 0.84 9.87
CA LYS A 79 17.29 0.62 10.81
C LYS A 79 17.73 1.94 11.40
N SER A 80 17.69 2.07 12.72
CA SER A 80 18.27 3.23 13.40
C SER A 80 19.80 3.14 13.42
N GLY A 81 20.45 4.29 13.52
CA GLY A 81 21.82 4.37 14.00
C GLY A 81 21.92 4.04 15.49
N PRO A 82 23.15 4.01 16.03
CA PRO A 82 23.40 3.67 17.42
C PRO A 82 22.89 4.73 18.39
N LEU A 83 22.49 4.28 19.58
CA LEU A 83 22.16 5.10 20.74
C LEU A 83 22.98 4.61 21.93
N GLU A 84 24.20 5.12 22.01
CA GLU A 84 25.18 4.70 23.01
C GLU A 84 24.68 4.88 24.46
N LYS A 85 23.85 5.91 24.69
CA LYS A 85 23.21 6.21 25.99
C LYS A 85 22.43 5.01 26.55
N PHE A 86 21.85 4.19 25.68
CA PHE A 86 21.07 3.00 26.05
C PHE A 86 21.76 1.69 25.67
N GLY A 87 23.02 1.76 25.22
CA GLY A 87 23.77 0.58 24.76
C GLY A 87 23.24 -0.04 23.46
N LEU A 88 22.38 0.67 22.74
CA LEU A 88 21.82 0.22 21.47
C LEU A 88 22.81 0.44 20.33
N VAL A 89 23.06 -0.61 19.57
CA VAL A 89 23.78 -0.58 18.29
C VAL A 89 22.82 -0.15 17.19
N ASP A 90 21.61 -0.73 17.18
CA ASP A 90 20.54 -0.34 16.29
C ASP A 90 19.17 -0.86 16.77
N THR A 91 18.12 -0.28 16.20
CA THR A 91 16.74 -0.73 16.32
C THR A 91 16.19 -0.92 14.92
N VAL A 92 15.54 -2.05 14.68
CA VAL A 92 15.01 -2.44 13.37
C VAL A 92 13.49 -2.51 13.44
N ILE A 93 12.81 -1.77 12.57
CA ILE A 93 11.40 -1.97 12.26
C ILE A 93 11.32 -2.74 10.95
N ARG A 94 10.62 -3.85 10.96
CA ARG A 94 10.40 -4.68 9.78
C ARG A 94 8.91 -4.73 9.45
N SER A 95 8.58 -4.23 8.26
CA SER A 95 7.25 -4.33 7.64
C SER A 95 7.31 -5.21 6.42
N GLU A 96 6.49 -6.25 6.39
CA GLU A 96 6.46 -7.24 5.32
C GLU A 96 5.05 -7.33 4.73
N ARG A 97 4.97 -7.78 3.48
CA ARG A 97 3.73 -8.20 2.80
C ARG A 97 2.73 -7.09 2.47
N TRP A 98 3.18 -5.87 2.21
CA TRP A 98 2.27 -4.78 1.81
C TRP A 98 1.64 -4.94 0.42
N ASN A 99 0.43 -4.39 0.25
CA ASN A 99 -0.29 -4.24 -1.03
C ASN A 99 -1.15 -2.95 -0.99
N THR A 100 -1.86 -2.62 -2.07
CA THR A 100 -2.68 -1.38 -2.14
C THR A 100 -4.06 -1.49 -1.50
N GLN A 101 -4.53 -2.70 -1.16
CA GLN A 101 -5.75 -2.86 -0.36
C GLN A 101 -5.51 -2.37 1.08
N THR A 102 -4.27 -2.52 1.57
CA THR A 102 -3.81 -1.96 2.85
C THR A 102 -3.06 -0.65 2.59
N MET A 103 -3.80 0.42 2.28
CA MET A 103 -3.19 1.71 1.95
C MET A 103 -2.40 2.34 3.11
N ILE A 104 -2.63 1.92 4.35
CA ILE A 104 -1.97 2.47 5.54
C ILE A 104 -1.50 1.33 6.45
N VAL A 105 -0.22 1.34 6.83
CA VAL A 105 0.34 0.49 7.88
C VAL A 105 0.93 1.36 8.97
N ASN A 106 0.26 1.41 10.11
CA ASN A 106 0.61 2.20 11.29
C ASN A 106 0.27 1.39 12.55
N PRO A 107 1.24 0.99 13.38
CA PRO A 107 0.95 0.27 14.62
C PRO A 107 0.35 1.24 15.64
N THR A 108 -0.43 0.77 16.61
CA THR A 108 -0.95 1.63 17.68
C THR A 108 0.15 2.06 18.66
N LYS A 109 1.13 1.19 18.87
CA LYS A 109 2.29 1.41 19.76
C LYS A 109 3.60 1.30 18.98
N SER A 110 4.65 1.92 19.50
CA SER A 110 6.01 1.82 18.97
C SER A 110 7.00 1.69 20.13
N HIS A 111 8.19 1.16 19.85
CA HIS A 111 9.28 1.17 20.80
C HIS A 111 10.22 2.34 20.51
N LEU A 112 10.64 3.04 21.56
CA LEU A 112 11.75 3.98 21.49
C LEU A 112 12.97 3.29 20.84
N PRO A 113 13.79 4.02 20.06
CA PRO A 113 13.78 5.47 19.94
C PRO A 113 12.71 6.04 19.02
N PHE A 114 12.00 5.20 18.29
CA PHE A 114 10.91 5.63 17.42
C PHE A 114 9.68 5.95 18.27
N THR A 115 9.09 7.12 18.01
CA THR A 115 7.82 7.51 18.63
C THR A 115 6.69 7.55 17.61
N GLY A 116 7.02 7.42 16.32
CA GLY A 116 5.98 7.17 15.34
C GLY A 116 6.47 6.56 14.05
N PHE A 117 5.61 5.74 13.46
CA PHE A 117 5.84 5.04 12.21
C PHE A 117 4.55 4.93 11.42
N LYS A 118 4.60 5.30 10.15
CA LYS A 118 3.49 5.15 9.21
C LYS A 118 4.03 4.88 7.81
N LEU A 119 3.55 3.79 7.22
CA LEU A 119 3.68 3.52 5.79
C LEU A 119 2.36 3.86 5.13
N GLU A 120 2.44 4.51 3.97
CA GLU A 120 1.28 4.82 3.15
C GLU A 120 1.53 4.36 1.72
N ILE A 121 0.60 3.60 1.17
CA ILE A 121 0.69 3.01 -0.15
C ILE A 121 -0.41 3.62 -1.01
N LYS A 122 -0.02 4.20 -2.14
CA LYS A 122 -0.93 4.94 -3.01
C LYS A 122 -0.70 4.56 -4.47
N CYS A 123 -1.77 4.56 -5.24
CA CYS A 123 -1.68 4.61 -6.69
C CYS A 123 -1.50 6.05 -7.17
N ASP A 124 -0.81 6.21 -8.30
CA ASP A 124 -0.77 7.48 -8.99
C ASP A 124 -2.17 7.86 -9.48
N ARG A 125 -2.37 9.15 -9.80
CA ARG A 125 -3.64 9.64 -10.32
C ARG A 125 -4.08 8.82 -11.55
N ASN A 126 -5.36 8.46 -11.60
CA ASN A 126 -5.97 7.63 -12.64
C ASN A 126 -5.51 6.17 -12.66
N TRP A 127 -4.72 5.71 -11.69
CA TRP A 127 -4.32 4.31 -11.56
C TRP A 127 -5.03 3.68 -10.38
N HIS A 128 -5.55 2.48 -10.61
CA HIS A 128 -6.44 1.76 -9.72
C HIS A 128 -6.08 0.28 -9.73
N GLY A 129 -6.82 -0.53 -8.98
CA GLY A 129 -6.56 -1.96 -8.82
C GLY A 129 -5.56 -2.26 -7.72
N ILE A 130 -5.58 -3.52 -7.25
CA ILE A 130 -4.71 -4.03 -6.18
C ILE A 130 -3.21 -3.82 -6.51
N GLY A 131 -2.87 -3.76 -7.81
CA GLY A 131 -1.51 -3.56 -8.29
C GLY A 131 -1.15 -2.13 -8.70
N CYS A 132 -2.07 -1.16 -8.61
CA CYS A 132 -1.98 0.12 -9.33
C CYS A 132 -1.68 -0.07 -10.84
N ASP A 133 -2.31 -1.07 -11.45
CA ASP A 133 -2.02 -1.54 -12.81
C ASP A 133 -3.21 -1.33 -13.75
N LYS A 134 -4.29 -0.73 -13.27
CA LYS A 134 -5.51 -0.46 -14.04
C LYS A 134 -5.68 1.04 -14.23
N PHE A 135 -5.48 1.50 -15.46
CA PHE A 135 -5.71 2.91 -15.78
C PHE A 135 -7.20 3.19 -15.97
N CYS A 136 -7.70 4.20 -15.28
CA CYS A 136 -9.02 4.78 -15.46
C CYS A 136 -8.97 6.28 -15.23
N ASN A 137 -9.33 7.08 -16.24
CA ASN A 137 -9.28 8.53 -16.15
C ASN A 137 -10.45 9.07 -15.33
N ASP A 138 -10.18 9.43 -14.07
CA ASP A 138 -11.18 9.91 -13.13
C ASP A 138 -11.87 11.20 -13.59
N ASN A 139 -11.15 12.10 -14.26
CA ASN A 139 -11.74 13.34 -14.78
C ASN A 139 -12.73 13.04 -15.92
N LEU A 140 -12.36 12.15 -16.84
CA LEU A 140 -13.22 11.73 -17.94
C LEU A 140 -14.46 11.00 -17.42
N ALA A 141 -14.27 10.08 -16.47
CA ALA A 141 -15.38 9.40 -15.80
C ALA A 141 -16.36 10.41 -15.21
N LYS A 142 -15.84 11.39 -14.45
CA LYS A 142 -16.65 12.43 -13.82
C LYS A 142 -17.42 13.29 -14.82
N MET A 143 -16.81 13.66 -15.96
CA MET A 143 -17.52 14.39 -17.03
C MET A 143 -18.69 13.59 -17.61
N MET A 144 -18.57 12.26 -17.63
CA MET A 144 -19.64 11.34 -18.07
C MET A 144 -20.62 10.97 -16.95
N LYS A 145 -20.55 11.62 -15.78
CA LYS A 145 -21.30 11.26 -14.56
C LYS A 145 -21.05 9.81 -14.08
N LEU A 146 -19.88 9.28 -14.40
CA LEU A 146 -19.37 7.98 -13.95
C LEU A 146 -18.24 8.19 -12.94
N ARG A 147 -17.76 7.10 -12.35
CA ARG A 147 -16.55 7.03 -11.54
C ARG A 147 -15.65 5.88 -12.00
N CYS A 148 -14.38 5.96 -11.65
CA CYS A 148 -13.52 4.79 -11.64
C CYS A 148 -13.79 4.00 -10.36
N ASN A 149 -14.02 2.69 -10.49
CA ASN A 149 -14.13 1.77 -9.36
C ASN A 149 -12.75 1.26 -8.94
N ASP A 150 -12.67 0.55 -7.81
CA ASP A 150 -11.40 0.06 -7.25
C ASP A 150 -10.66 -0.91 -8.20
N GLN A 151 -11.34 -1.47 -9.20
CA GLN A 151 -10.75 -2.31 -10.25
C GLN A 151 -10.26 -1.51 -11.47
N GLY A 152 -10.33 -0.17 -11.43
CA GLY A 152 -9.99 0.70 -12.55
C GLY A 152 -10.93 0.57 -13.74
N LYS A 153 -12.21 0.30 -13.50
CA LYS A 153 -13.25 0.28 -14.53
C LYS A 153 -14.26 1.40 -14.28
N LEU A 154 -14.94 1.82 -15.34
CA LEU A 154 -16.02 2.80 -15.22
C LEU A 154 -17.24 2.18 -14.53
N GLY A 155 -17.88 2.92 -13.66
CA GLY A 155 -19.12 2.55 -13.00
C GLY A 155 -19.94 3.78 -12.65
N CYS A 156 -21.19 3.57 -12.29
CA CYS A 156 -22.02 4.63 -11.76
C CYS A 156 -21.54 5.06 -10.37
N PRO A 157 -21.94 6.27 -9.91
CA PRO A 157 -21.81 6.64 -8.50
C PRO A 157 -22.36 5.54 -7.58
N ILE A 158 -21.78 5.42 -6.38
CA ILE A 158 -22.17 4.38 -5.41
C ILE A 158 -23.68 4.46 -5.14
N GLY A 159 -24.36 3.31 -5.19
CA GLY A 159 -25.81 3.23 -4.99
C GLY A 159 -26.65 3.47 -6.24
N PHE A 160 -26.03 3.66 -7.41
CA PHE A 160 -26.74 3.87 -8.68
C PHE A 160 -26.29 2.87 -9.76
N ARG A 161 -27.16 2.68 -10.76
CA ARG A 161 -26.97 1.81 -11.93
C ARG A 161 -27.70 2.33 -13.17
N GLY A 162 -27.48 1.64 -14.28
CA GLY A 162 -28.10 1.91 -15.58
C GLY A 162 -27.28 2.90 -16.41
N TRP A 163 -27.61 2.98 -17.69
CA TRP A 163 -26.90 3.83 -18.66
C TRP A 163 -26.81 5.31 -18.24
N THR A 164 -27.84 5.84 -17.57
CA THR A 164 -27.88 7.23 -17.07
C THR A 164 -27.45 7.38 -15.62
N CYS A 165 -27.16 6.28 -14.91
CA CYS A 165 -26.87 6.25 -13.48
C CYS A 165 -27.95 6.85 -12.58
N GLU A 166 -29.22 6.73 -12.99
CA GLU A 166 -30.37 7.25 -12.23
C GLU A 166 -31.14 6.17 -11.49
N LYS A 167 -30.94 4.89 -11.84
CA LYS A 167 -31.64 3.78 -11.18
C LYS A 167 -30.91 3.44 -9.88
N PRO A 168 -31.63 3.24 -8.76
CA PRO A 168 -30.98 2.81 -7.53
C PRO A 168 -30.43 1.39 -7.67
N LEU A 169 -29.21 1.20 -7.16
CA LEU A 169 -28.57 -0.09 -6.92
C LEU A 169 -28.69 -0.40 -5.44
N LEU A 170 -29.52 -1.38 -5.09
CA LEU A 170 -29.73 -1.77 -3.70
C LEU A 170 -28.90 -3.02 -3.41
N ASN A 171 -28.17 -3.00 -2.29
CA ASN A 171 -27.40 -4.17 -1.85
C ASN A 171 -28.26 -5.43 -1.64
N SER A 172 -29.58 -5.30 -1.50
CA SER A 172 -30.53 -6.41 -1.37
C SER A 172 -30.93 -7.05 -2.71
N GLN A 173 -30.49 -6.49 -3.86
CA GLN A 173 -30.82 -7.06 -5.17
C GLN A 173 -30.10 -8.41 -5.38
N PRO A 174 -30.69 -9.37 -6.11
CA PRO A 174 -30.11 -10.70 -6.32
C PRO A 174 -28.72 -10.67 -6.98
N GLU A 175 -28.47 -9.63 -7.78
CA GLU A 175 -27.22 -9.33 -8.49
C GLU A 175 -26.11 -8.82 -7.54
N CYS A 176 -26.47 -8.37 -6.33
CA CYS A 176 -25.57 -7.85 -5.32
C CYS A 176 -25.36 -8.89 -4.21
N GLN A 177 -24.38 -9.77 -4.38
CA GLN A 177 -24.10 -10.86 -3.44
C GLN A 177 -22.86 -10.60 -2.58
N CYS A 178 -22.53 -9.33 -2.34
CA CYS A 178 -21.37 -8.94 -1.56
C CYS A 178 -21.54 -9.36 -0.10
N GLN A 179 -20.49 -9.98 0.45
CA GLN A 179 -20.40 -10.44 1.83
C GLN A 179 -19.48 -9.52 2.64
N ASN A 180 -19.40 -9.73 3.96
CA ASN A 180 -18.47 -9.03 4.85
C ASN A 180 -18.49 -7.50 4.72
N ASN A 181 -19.67 -6.92 4.52
CA ASN A 181 -19.87 -5.48 4.32
C ASN A 181 -19.22 -4.93 3.04
N GLY A 182 -19.04 -5.76 2.01
CA GLY A 182 -18.68 -5.36 0.66
C GLY A 182 -19.72 -4.41 0.04
N THR A 183 -19.25 -3.41 -0.68
CA THR A 183 -20.13 -2.45 -1.37
C THR A 183 -20.43 -2.97 -2.77
N CYS A 184 -21.72 -3.17 -3.09
CA CYS A 184 -22.12 -3.53 -4.43
C CYS A 184 -22.05 -2.30 -5.33
N VAL A 185 -21.35 -2.40 -6.45
CA VAL A 185 -21.12 -1.29 -7.37
C VAL A 185 -21.18 -1.76 -8.80
N THR A 186 -21.41 -0.84 -9.72
CA THR A 186 -21.48 -1.19 -11.14
C THR A 186 -20.11 -1.09 -11.80
N SER A 187 -19.93 -1.91 -12.82
CA SER A 187 -18.72 -2.01 -13.62
C SER A 187 -19.14 -2.19 -15.07
N THR A 188 -18.78 -1.21 -15.89
CA THR A 188 -19.10 -1.15 -17.32
C THR A 188 -17.80 -1.21 -18.12
N TRP A 189 -17.79 -2.09 -19.12
CA TRP A 189 -16.70 -2.11 -20.09
C TRP A 189 -17.04 -1.16 -21.25
N ILE A 190 -16.15 -0.22 -21.53
CA ILE A 190 -16.28 0.78 -22.62
C ILE A 190 -16.61 0.11 -23.97
N LYS A 191 -16.17 -1.14 -24.18
CA LYS A 191 -16.39 -1.87 -25.43
C LYS A 191 -17.74 -2.56 -25.57
N ASN A 192 -18.42 -2.91 -24.48
CA ASN A 192 -19.57 -3.83 -24.56
C ASN A 192 -20.90 -3.28 -24.04
N THR A 193 -20.98 -2.07 -23.49
CA THR A 193 -22.21 -1.44 -22.91
C THR A 193 -22.96 -2.27 -21.86
N ALA A 194 -22.58 -3.53 -21.64
CA ALA A 194 -23.12 -4.43 -20.64
C ALA A 194 -22.60 -3.98 -19.27
N GLU A 195 -23.56 -3.53 -18.46
CA GLU A 195 -23.35 -3.21 -17.07
C GLU A 195 -23.34 -4.51 -16.26
N THR A 196 -22.31 -4.67 -15.43
CA THR A 196 -22.21 -5.78 -14.48
C THR A 196 -22.08 -5.23 -13.07
N THR A 197 -22.58 -5.95 -12.08
CA THR A 197 -22.34 -5.64 -10.67
C THR A 197 -21.07 -6.36 -10.19
N ILE A 198 -20.28 -5.67 -9.38
CA ILE A 198 -19.10 -6.21 -8.70
C ILE A 198 -19.12 -5.78 -7.23
N CYS A 199 -18.26 -6.38 -6.41
CA CYS A 199 -18.08 -6.00 -5.02
C CYS A 199 -16.76 -5.25 -4.83
N GLU A 200 -16.82 -4.06 -4.24
CA GLU A 200 -15.67 -3.38 -3.65
C GLU A 200 -15.54 -3.85 -2.19
N CYS A 201 -14.45 -4.57 -1.92
CA CYS A 201 -14.27 -5.25 -0.65
C CYS A 201 -13.63 -4.34 0.41
N PRO A 202 -14.14 -4.36 1.64
CA PRO A 202 -13.48 -3.65 2.72
C PRO A 202 -12.14 -4.31 3.07
N TYR A 203 -11.35 -3.58 3.84
CA TYR A 203 -10.08 -4.06 4.36
C TYR A 203 -10.22 -5.44 5.02
N LYS A 204 -9.24 -6.32 4.77
CA LYS A 204 -9.15 -7.73 5.20
C LYS A 204 -10.09 -8.72 4.49
N PHE A 205 -10.81 -8.30 3.44
CA PHE A 205 -11.66 -9.20 2.66
C PHE A 205 -11.33 -9.14 1.18
N GLU A 206 -11.47 -10.29 0.52
CA GLU A 206 -11.19 -10.46 -0.91
C GLU A 206 -12.14 -11.51 -1.53
N GLY A 207 -12.00 -11.69 -2.84
CA GLY A 207 -12.87 -12.55 -3.63
C GLY A 207 -13.89 -11.76 -4.43
N ALA A 208 -14.58 -12.43 -5.36
CA ALA A 208 -15.53 -11.77 -6.24
C ALA A 208 -16.73 -11.18 -5.48
N LYS A 209 -17.03 -11.73 -4.31
CA LYS A 209 -18.12 -11.33 -3.41
C LYS A 209 -17.59 -10.86 -2.05
N CYS A 210 -16.29 -10.62 -1.92
CA CYS A 210 -15.67 -10.34 -0.62
C CYS A 210 -15.87 -11.47 0.40
N GLU A 211 -16.04 -12.70 -0.07
CA GLU A 211 -16.40 -13.87 0.73
C GLU A 211 -15.23 -14.46 1.51
N LYS A 212 -14.00 -14.12 1.12
CA LYS A 212 -12.78 -14.64 1.73
C LYS A 212 -12.18 -13.58 2.63
N LYS A 213 -11.64 -13.99 3.77
CA LYS A 213 -10.64 -13.16 4.46
C LYS A 213 -9.44 -13.07 3.53
N ALA A 214 -9.04 -11.84 3.21
CA ALA A 214 -7.79 -11.62 2.52
C ALA A 214 -6.67 -12.27 3.33
N TYR A 215 -5.68 -12.81 2.62
CA TYR A 215 -4.47 -13.30 3.27
C TYR A 215 -3.95 -12.21 4.21
N ASP A 216 -3.45 -12.58 5.39
CA ASP A 216 -2.91 -11.61 6.33
C ASP A 216 -1.57 -11.07 5.78
N TYR A 217 -1.72 -10.11 4.87
CA TYR A 217 -0.67 -9.30 4.27
C TYR A 217 -0.05 -8.35 5.31
N THR A 218 -0.53 -8.36 6.55
CA THR A 218 0.05 -7.60 7.65
C THR A 218 0.54 -8.56 8.71
N VAL A 219 1.76 -9.11 8.52
CA VAL A 219 2.51 -9.53 9.71
C VAL A 219 2.60 -8.29 10.60
N PRO A 220 2.28 -8.37 11.90
CA PRO A 220 2.45 -7.24 12.80
C PRO A 220 3.86 -6.70 12.63
N LEU A 221 4.02 -5.38 12.59
CA LEU A 221 5.33 -4.75 12.49
C LEU A 221 6.24 -5.33 13.57
N ILE A 222 7.37 -5.88 13.13
CA ILE A 222 8.34 -6.48 14.03
C ILE A 222 9.33 -5.39 14.44
N PHE A 223 9.54 -5.26 15.76
CA PHE A 223 10.49 -4.33 16.36
C PHE A 223 11.59 -5.14 17.04
N ASP A 224 12.80 -5.09 16.49
CA ASP A 224 13.96 -5.75 17.05
C ASP A 224 14.96 -4.70 17.56
N MET A 225 15.52 -4.91 18.74
CA MET A 225 16.59 -4.07 19.30
C MET A 225 17.88 -4.86 19.43
N TYR A 226 18.96 -4.31 18.89
CA TYR A 226 20.28 -4.92 18.95
C TYR A 226 21.20 -4.03 19.78
N GLY A 227 21.80 -4.63 20.81
CA GLY A 227 22.67 -3.95 21.76
C GLY A 227 24.09 -4.49 21.75
N ALA A 228 25.03 -3.72 22.31
CA ALA A 228 26.37 -4.22 22.57
C ALA A 228 26.32 -5.29 23.66
N SER A 229 27.02 -6.41 23.48
CA SER A 229 26.96 -7.57 24.39
C SER A 229 27.24 -7.21 25.86
N HIS A 230 28.20 -6.31 26.10
CA HIS A 230 28.57 -5.84 27.44
C HIS A 230 27.55 -4.86 28.08
N LYS A 231 26.50 -4.44 27.35
CA LYS A 231 25.43 -3.55 27.82
C LYS A 231 24.04 -4.22 27.79
N TRP A 232 23.98 -5.55 27.75
CA TRP A 232 22.72 -6.29 27.63
C TRP A 232 21.67 -5.91 28.69
N VAL A 233 22.07 -5.73 29.95
CA VAL A 233 21.16 -5.33 31.03
C VAL A 233 20.47 -4.00 30.72
N LEU A 234 21.24 -2.99 30.31
CA LEU A 234 20.72 -1.66 29.95
C LEU A 234 19.78 -1.71 28.74
N VAL A 235 20.10 -2.54 27.75
CA VAL A 235 19.29 -2.72 26.54
C VAL A 235 17.95 -3.38 26.89
N ASN A 236 17.97 -4.39 27.76
CA ASN A 236 16.76 -5.08 28.21
C ASN A 236 15.87 -4.16 29.07
N GLU A 237 16.46 -3.38 29.98
CA GLU A 237 15.75 -2.35 30.74
C GLU A 237 15.11 -1.32 29.82
N PHE A 238 15.84 -0.87 28.80
CA PHE A 238 15.31 0.06 27.81
C PHE A 238 14.16 -0.55 27.03
N TYR A 239 14.32 -1.76 26.48
CA TYR A 239 13.28 -2.46 25.73
C TYR A 239 11.97 -2.56 26.52
N ASN A 240 12.04 -2.99 27.79
CA ASN A 240 10.86 -3.16 28.64
C ASN A 240 10.14 -1.84 28.99
N ASN A 241 10.86 -0.71 28.97
CA ASN A 241 10.31 0.61 29.30
C ASN A 241 10.13 1.53 28.08
N SER A 242 10.36 1.03 26.88
CA SER A 242 10.40 1.83 25.65
C SER A 242 9.09 1.88 24.88
N LEU A 243 8.07 1.14 25.31
CA LEU A 243 6.79 1.08 24.61
C LEU A 243 6.01 2.39 24.81
N VAL A 244 5.73 3.08 23.71
CA VAL A 244 5.02 4.36 23.66
C VAL A 244 3.90 4.33 22.63
N ASP A 245 2.95 5.27 22.72
CA ASP A 245 1.95 5.46 21.67
C ASP A 245 2.59 5.88 20.35
N ASN A 246 2.09 5.34 19.24
CA ASN A 246 2.50 5.80 17.91
C ASN A 246 1.89 7.17 17.64
N GLU A 247 2.73 8.20 17.63
CA GLU A 247 2.33 9.58 17.35
C GLU A 247 1.89 9.82 15.90
N LEU A 248 2.05 8.84 15.01
CA LEU A 248 1.62 8.87 13.61
C LEU A 248 0.44 7.94 13.33
N PHE A 249 -0.28 7.49 14.36
CA PHE A 249 -1.51 6.70 14.19
C PHE A 249 -2.57 7.51 13.43
#